data_AF-A0A6G7XU44-F1
#
_entry.id   AF-A0A6G7XU44-F1
#
_cell.length_a   1.000
_cell.length_b   1.000
_cell.length_c   1.000
_cell.angle_alpha   90.00
_cell.angle_beta   90.00
_cell.angle_gamma   90.00
#
_symmetry.space_group_name_H-M   'P 1'
#
loop_
_entity.id
_entity.type
_entity.pdbx_description
1 polymer ?
#
loop_
_entity_poly.entity_id
_entity_poly.type
_entity_poly.pdbx_seq_one_letter_code
_entity_poly.pdbx_strand_id
1 'polypeptide(L)'
;MTTPPPPPFTRHPAVARYLDELERLLRGVDPVERTEVLDGVREHLEASLHGTAGGDAVVRAALDEIGPPQVVADEAYAGRPGVTLASWAASSSAHDGRVPITSRRWVPMVVLILGAMSLLNFMLLDWVSASSGDGELGPLPPTTSEIVLGSIGLALWFWLPMALLVAWSTLWPVRERVLLLALWPLALLLHLTLPAQLTQRIVLLGGLAALSVLAARGSRRVPRPPGDSDRHLDGPREVARVRALAPVSSRGWLPASVALLQALALLLVVMVTSSANTVSSTENTSFGPDGQVVRTVGETTFDGQAGAGLVGMLAAFPCWLPLLLLVTSTVLWTRRERLVLIAVAPLASFLLGTLPTIGWTLLGEDGFDLAGLLGEGLGLFGGVTVTAVLVRRALVRAAALQASEARGAPTRGPRTTSADHHDLTHQEPR
;
A
#
# COMPACT_ATOMS: atom_id res chain seq x y z
N MET A 1 -31.32 -35.63 28.30
CA MET A 1 -29.89 -35.56 27.93
C MET A 1 -29.16 -34.87 29.06
N THR A 2 -28.38 -35.61 29.85
CA THR A 2 -27.52 -35.06 30.90
C THR A 2 -26.23 -34.59 30.24
N THR A 3 -25.96 -33.29 30.29
CA THR A 3 -24.71 -32.71 29.79
C THR A 3 -23.53 -33.39 30.49
N PRO A 4 -22.53 -33.92 29.77
CA PRO A 4 -21.37 -34.54 30.40
C PRO A 4 -20.68 -33.54 31.34
N PRO A 5 -20.09 -34.02 32.45
CA PRO A 5 -19.39 -33.14 33.39
C PRO A 5 -18.24 -32.43 32.64
N PRO A 6 -18.03 -31.12 32.90
CA PRO A 6 -16.99 -30.36 32.22
C PRO A 6 -15.61 -30.97 32.52
N PRO A 7 -14.69 -30.99 31.53
CA PRO A 7 -13.41 -31.67 31.66
C PRO A 7 -12.54 -31.03 32.75
N PRO A 8 -11.64 -31.81 33.40
CA PRO A 8 -11.02 -31.44 34.68
C PRO A 8 -10.19 -30.13 34.66
N PHE A 9 -9.64 -29.73 33.51
CA PHE A 9 -8.82 -28.52 33.38
C PHE A 9 -9.64 -27.21 33.40
N THR A 10 -10.94 -27.25 33.10
CA THR A 10 -11.83 -26.07 33.24
C THR A 10 -12.03 -25.64 34.69
N ARG A 11 -11.61 -26.47 35.67
CA ARG A 11 -11.68 -26.17 37.11
C ARG A 11 -10.51 -25.35 37.63
N HIS A 12 -9.51 -25.06 36.80
CA HIS A 12 -8.36 -24.27 37.24
C HIS A 12 -8.79 -22.81 37.51
N PRO A 13 -8.50 -22.24 38.71
CA PRO A 13 -9.04 -20.94 39.12
C PRO A 13 -8.61 -19.77 38.22
N ALA A 14 -7.44 -19.87 37.58
CA ALA A 14 -6.98 -18.87 36.61
C ALA A 14 -7.81 -18.87 35.31
N VAL A 15 -8.20 -20.05 34.81
CA VAL A 15 -9.03 -20.18 33.60
C VAL A 15 -10.44 -19.67 33.89
N ALA A 16 -11.00 -20.02 35.05
CA ALA A 16 -12.31 -19.52 35.47
C ALA A 16 -12.33 -17.98 35.53
N ARG A 17 -11.31 -17.36 36.14
CA ARG A 17 -11.19 -15.89 36.20
C ARG A 17 -11.08 -15.25 34.82
N TYR A 18 -10.32 -15.88 33.92
CA TYR A 18 -10.16 -15.40 32.55
C TYR A 18 -11.49 -15.42 31.78
N LEU A 19 -12.22 -16.54 31.84
CA LEU A 19 -13.50 -16.70 31.16
C LEU A 19 -14.58 -15.76 31.75
N ASP A 20 -14.62 -15.58 33.08
CA ASP A 20 -15.53 -14.60 33.72
C ASP A 20 -15.24 -13.16 33.26
N GLU A 21 -13.96 -12.79 33.15
CA GLU A 21 -13.58 -11.47 32.67
C GLU A 21 -13.95 -11.28 31.19
N LEU A 22 -13.68 -12.30 30.36
CA LEU A 22 -14.05 -12.29 28.95
C LEU A 22 -15.57 -12.20 28.77
N GLU A 23 -16.36 -12.98 29.52
CA GLU A 23 -17.82 -12.92 29.51
C GLU A 23 -18.33 -11.53 29.89
N ARG A 24 -17.72 -10.90 30.91
CA ARG A 24 -18.03 -9.52 31.31
C ARG A 24 -17.75 -8.52 30.19
N LEU A 25 -16.65 -8.67 29.46
CA LEU A 25 -16.29 -7.80 28.34
C LEU A 25 -17.21 -8.03 27.12
N LEU A 26 -17.67 -9.26 26.91
CA LEU A 26 -18.58 -9.64 25.81
C LEU A 26 -20.06 -9.34 26.08
N ARG A 27 -20.43 -8.65 27.18
CA ARG A 27 -21.84 -8.32 27.49
C ARG A 27 -22.57 -7.55 26.39
N GLY A 28 -21.85 -6.81 25.53
CA GLY A 28 -22.40 -6.09 24.38
C GLY A 28 -22.47 -6.92 23.09
N VAL A 29 -21.91 -8.13 23.08
CA VAL A 29 -22.02 -9.10 21.98
C VAL A 29 -23.38 -9.83 22.08
N ASP A 30 -23.92 -10.22 20.92
CA ASP A 30 -25.15 -11.03 20.84
C ASP A 30 -24.95 -12.32 21.65
N PRO A 31 -25.97 -12.79 22.39
CA PRO A 31 -25.82 -13.97 23.23
C PRO A 31 -25.31 -15.22 22.48
N VAL A 32 -25.70 -15.41 21.21
CA VAL A 32 -25.26 -16.57 20.41
C VAL A 32 -23.78 -16.46 20.10
N GLU A 33 -23.34 -15.34 19.51
CA GLU A 33 -21.94 -15.10 19.17
C GLU A 33 -21.03 -15.05 20.42
N ARG A 34 -21.53 -14.52 21.54
CA ARG A 34 -20.82 -14.59 22.82
C ARG A 34 -20.54 -16.03 23.23
N THR A 35 -21.53 -16.90 23.06
CA THR A 35 -21.40 -18.32 23.39
C THR A 35 -20.37 -18.97 22.46
N GLU A 36 -20.42 -18.67 21.16
CA GLU A 36 -19.45 -19.16 20.17
C GLU A 36 -18.01 -18.71 20.49
N VAL A 37 -17.79 -17.45 20.87
CA VAL A 37 -16.46 -16.95 21.25
C VAL A 37 -15.96 -17.62 22.53
N LEU A 38 -16.81 -17.74 23.55
CA LEU A 38 -16.45 -18.42 24.79
C LEU A 38 -16.15 -19.91 24.55
N ASP A 39 -16.91 -20.57 23.68
CA ASP A 39 -16.69 -21.96 23.33
C ASP A 39 -15.41 -22.15 22.50
N GLY A 40 -15.12 -21.27 21.55
CA GLY A 40 -13.87 -21.30 20.79
C GLY A 40 -12.63 -21.09 21.68
N VAL A 41 -12.71 -20.20 22.68
CA VAL A 41 -11.64 -20.02 23.67
C VAL A 41 -11.51 -21.25 24.58
N ARG A 42 -12.62 -21.87 24.99
CA ARG A 42 -12.61 -23.12 25.77
C ARG A 42 -12.00 -24.26 24.97
N GLU A 43 -12.36 -24.40 23.70
CA GLU A 43 -11.82 -25.41 22.78
C GLU A 43 -10.32 -25.23 22.57
N HIS A 44 -9.85 -23.98 22.39
CA HIS A 44 -8.43 -23.70 22.29
C HIS A 44 -7.66 -24.03 23.58
N LEU A 45 -8.21 -23.66 24.74
CA LEU A 45 -7.63 -24.02 26.04
C LEU A 45 -7.61 -25.54 26.25
N GLU A 46 -8.68 -26.23 25.85
CA GLU A 46 -8.75 -27.70 25.90
C GLU A 46 -7.66 -28.33 25.02
N ALA A 47 -7.50 -27.84 23.79
CA ALA A 47 -6.47 -28.32 22.87
C ALA A 47 -5.04 -28.08 23.41
N SER A 48 -4.76 -26.88 23.92
CA SER A 48 -3.43 -26.53 24.45
C SER A 48 -3.09 -27.24 25.76
N LEU A 49 -4.09 -27.65 26.54
CA LEU A 49 -3.92 -28.38 27.80
C LEU A 49 -4.06 -29.90 27.65
N HIS A 50 -4.36 -30.40 26.46
CA HIS A 50 -4.57 -31.82 26.24
C HIS A 50 -3.26 -32.61 26.40
N GLY A 51 -3.27 -33.65 27.23
CA GLY A 51 -2.13 -34.55 27.43
C GLY A 51 -1.03 -34.04 28.39
N THR A 52 -1.17 -32.82 28.93
CA THR A 52 -0.23 -32.24 29.88
C THR A 52 -0.75 -32.41 31.32
N ALA A 53 0.11 -32.82 32.26
CA ALA A 53 -0.23 -32.78 33.67
C ALA A 53 -0.46 -31.31 34.06
N GLY A 54 -1.71 -30.95 34.39
CA GLY A 54 -2.23 -29.57 34.48
C GLY A 54 -1.65 -28.70 35.60
N GLY A 55 -0.33 -28.51 35.63
CA GLY A 55 0.35 -27.59 36.53
C GLY A 55 0.19 -26.14 36.10
N ASP A 56 0.18 -25.23 37.08
CA ASP A 56 -0.05 -23.78 36.92
C ASP A 56 0.83 -23.12 35.84
N ALA A 57 2.06 -23.61 35.64
CA ALA A 57 2.96 -23.08 34.62
C ALA A 57 2.46 -23.33 33.19
N VAL A 58 1.89 -24.51 32.94
CA VAL A 58 1.32 -24.87 31.63
C VAL A 58 0.05 -24.06 31.36
N VAL A 59 -0.80 -23.90 32.38
CA VAL A 59 -2.01 -23.07 32.28
C VAL A 59 -1.67 -21.61 32.00
N ARG A 60 -0.63 -21.07 32.64
CA ARG A 60 -0.18 -19.69 32.37
C ARG A 60 0.34 -19.53 30.94
N ALA A 61 1.15 -20.48 30.46
CA ALA A 61 1.64 -20.46 29.08
C ALA A 61 0.50 -20.52 28.05
N ALA A 62 -0.52 -21.36 28.28
CA ALA A 62 -1.70 -21.44 27.41
C ALA A 62 -2.52 -20.14 27.43
N LEU A 63 -2.67 -19.49 28.59
CA LEU A 63 -3.35 -18.19 28.70
C LEU A 63 -2.54 -17.07 28.03
N ASP A 64 -1.20 -17.11 28.13
CA ASP A 64 -0.31 -16.15 27.46
C ASP A 64 -0.34 -16.32 25.93
N GLU A 65 -0.54 -17.53 25.41
CA GLU A 65 -0.70 -17.83 23.98
C GLU A 65 -1.99 -17.22 23.40
N ILE A 66 -3.11 -17.34 24.12
CA ILE A 66 -4.39 -16.71 23.75
C ILE A 66 -4.29 -15.18 23.91
N GLY A 67 -3.53 -14.73 24.90
CA GLY A 67 -3.38 -13.32 25.25
C GLY A 67 -4.46 -12.82 26.21
N PRO A 68 -4.39 -11.53 26.60
CA PRO A 68 -5.30 -10.96 27.60
C PRO A 68 -6.75 -10.92 27.10
N PRO A 69 -7.75 -11.07 27.99
CA PRO A 69 -9.16 -11.21 27.61
C PRO A 69 -9.72 -9.97 26.88
N GLN A 70 -9.10 -8.80 27.06
CA GLN A 70 -9.43 -7.57 26.33
C GLN A 70 -9.14 -7.70 24.82
N VAL A 71 -8.04 -8.36 24.44
CA VAL A 71 -7.67 -8.52 23.03
C VAL A 71 -8.63 -9.48 22.32
N VAL A 72 -9.04 -10.56 23.00
CA VAL A 72 -10.05 -11.50 22.47
C VAL A 72 -11.41 -10.82 22.33
N ALA A 73 -11.82 -10.03 23.32
CA ALA A 73 -13.04 -9.25 23.25
C ALA A 73 -13.00 -8.23 22.10
N ASP A 74 -11.89 -7.49 21.95
CA ASP A 74 -11.71 -6.51 20.87
C ASP A 74 -11.80 -7.16 19.48
N GLU A 75 -11.22 -8.35 19.30
CA GLU A 75 -11.32 -9.11 18.04
C GLU A 75 -12.76 -9.57 17.78
N ALA A 76 -13.47 -10.07 18.79
CA ALA A 76 -14.88 -10.43 18.69
C ALA A 76 -15.76 -9.22 18.30
N TYR A 77 -15.45 -8.03 18.82
CA TYR A 77 -16.15 -6.80 18.41
C TYR A 77 -15.73 -6.30 17.01
N ALA A 78 -14.50 -6.55 16.57
CA ALA A 78 -13.98 -6.11 15.28
C ALA A 78 -14.71 -6.74 14.08
N GLY A 79 -15.31 -7.93 14.26
CA GLY A 79 -16.11 -8.62 13.25
C GLY A 79 -17.50 -8.00 13.00
N ARG A 80 -17.97 -7.07 13.85
CA ARG A 80 -19.36 -6.57 13.78
C ARG A 80 -19.51 -5.26 13.00
N PRO A 81 -20.36 -5.25 11.95
CA PRO A 81 -20.67 -4.03 11.18
C PRO A 81 -21.70 -3.09 11.83
N GLY A 82 -21.92 -3.09 13.15
CA GLY A 82 -23.05 -2.35 13.73
C GLY A 82 -22.93 -1.80 15.16
N VAL A 83 -22.15 -2.42 16.06
CA VAL A 83 -22.08 -1.97 17.47
C VAL A 83 -20.97 -0.93 17.68
N THR A 84 -20.08 -0.76 16.70
CA THR A 84 -18.90 0.09 16.83
C THR A 84 -19.24 1.58 16.65
N LEU A 85 -20.09 2.05 15.75
CA LEU A 85 -20.07 3.50 15.42
C LEU A 85 -20.27 4.49 16.57
N ALA A 86 -20.98 4.18 17.67
CA ALA A 86 -21.10 5.10 18.81
C ALA A 86 -20.01 4.90 19.89
N SER A 87 -19.71 3.66 20.26
CA SER A 87 -18.67 3.34 21.26
C SER A 87 -17.26 3.43 20.67
N TRP A 88 -17.07 2.99 19.43
CA TRP A 88 -15.92 3.30 18.59
C TRP A 88 -15.84 4.79 18.32
N ALA A 89 -16.88 5.55 17.97
CA ALA A 89 -16.71 7.02 17.81
C ALA A 89 -16.38 7.73 19.13
N ALA A 90 -16.68 7.15 20.29
CA ALA A 90 -16.27 7.65 21.60
C ALA A 90 -14.84 7.21 21.98
N SER A 91 -14.47 5.96 21.73
CA SER A 91 -13.13 5.42 22.00
C SER A 91 -12.10 5.79 20.93
N SER A 92 -12.50 6.00 19.68
CA SER A 92 -11.67 6.61 18.60
C SER A 92 -11.61 8.13 18.71
N SER A 93 -12.61 8.82 19.28
CA SER A 93 -12.38 10.22 19.65
C SER A 93 -11.35 10.37 20.77
N ALA A 94 -11.18 9.34 21.62
CA ALA A 94 -10.18 9.32 22.69
C ALA A 94 -8.84 8.67 22.28
N HIS A 95 -8.82 7.75 21.31
CA HIS A 95 -7.65 6.97 20.91
C HIS A 95 -7.17 7.22 19.47
N ASP A 96 -7.96 7.91 18.63
CA ASP A 96 -7.68 8.15 17.22
C ASP A 96 -7.38 9.62 16.93
N GLY A 97 -6.52 10.19 17.77
CA GLY A 97 -5.63 11.28 17.37
C GLY A 97 -4.56 10.85 16.36
N ARG A 98 -4.71 9.70 15.69
CA ARG A 98 -3.80 9.26 14.62
C ARG A 98 -4.10 10.10 13.39
N VAL A 99 -3.46 11.26 13.37
CA VAL A 99 -3.25 12.12 12.20
C VAL A 99 -3.09 11.23 10.95
N PRO A 100 -3.95 11.39 9.91
CA PRO A 100 -3.84 10.65 8.67
C PRO A 100 -2.39 10.56 8.22
N ILE A 101 -1.93 9.41 7.73
CA ILE A 101 -0.52 9.25 7.32
C ILE A 101 -0.10 10.36 6.34
N THR A 102 -1.02 10.79 5.47
CA THR A 102 -0.82 11.86 4.48
C THR A 102 -0.69 13.27 5.06
N SER A 103 -1.07 13.48 6.32
CA SER A 103 -0.88 14.72 7.09
C SER A 103 0.26 14.61 8.11
N ARG A 104 1.02 13.50 8.12
CA ARG A 104 2.23 13.39 8.94
C ARG A 104 3.33 14.31 8.43
N ARG A 105 4.10 14.84 9.37
CA ARG A 105 5.17 15.82 9.11
C ARG A 105 6.27 15.31 8.16
N TRP A 106 6.41 14.01 7.99
CA TRP A 106 7.39 13.42 7.07
C TRP A 106 6.99 13.53 5.60
N VAL A 107 5.70 13.69 5.28
CA VAL A 107 5.20 13.68 3.89
C VAL A 107 5.83 14.78 3.02
N PRO A 108 5.90 16.06 3.47
CA PRO A 108 6.61 17.08 2.71
C PRO A 108 8.10 16.76 2.50
N MET A 109 8.74 16.10 3.47
CA MET A 109 10.15 15.72 3.39
C MET A 109 10.38 14.63 2.34
N VAL A 110 9.50 13.64 2.27
CA VAL A 110 9.56 12.58 1.24
C VAL A 110 9.25 13.14 -0.15
N VAL A 111 8.24 14.03 -0.27
CA VAL A 111 7.97 14.74 -1.54
C VAL A 111 9.20 15.54 -1.99
N LEU A 112 9.88 16.21 -1.06
CA LEU A 112 11.11 16.97 -1.35
C LEU A 112 12.24 16.04 -1.83
N ILE A 113 12.47 14.91 -1.16
CA ILE A 113 13.50 13.93 -1.54
C ILE A 113 13.20 13.34 -2.91
N LEU A 114 11.96 12.92 -3.17
CA LEU A 114 11.56 12.37 -4.47
C LEU A 114 11.70 13.41 -5.59
N GLY A 115 11.29 14.66 -5.34
CA GLY A 115 11.48 15.75 -6.30
C GLY A 115 12.96 16.02 -6.59
N ALA A 116 13.81 16.04 -5.55
CA ALA A 116 15.25 16.23 -5.70
C ALA A 116 15.92 15.07 -6.46
N MET A 117 15.55 13.82 -6.18
CA MET A 117 16.05 12.64 -6.90
C MET A 117 15.61 12.65 -8.37
N SER A 118 14.37 13.08 -8.66
CA SER A 118 13.92 13.25 -10.04
C SER A 118 14.75 14.29 -10.79
N LEU A 119 15.10 15.41 -10.16
CA LEU A 119 15.92 16.46 -10.76
C LEU A 119 17.38 16.00 -10.94
N LEU A 120 17.93 15.29 -9.95
CA LEU A 120 19.28 14.74 -10.00
C LEU A 120 19.42 13.75 -11.17
N ASN A 121 18.43 12.91 -11.39
CA ASN A 121 18.44 11.98 -12.51
C ASN A 121 18.43 12.70 -13.87
N PHE A 122 17.69 13.80 -14.01
CA PHE A 122 17.77 14.66 -15.19
C PHE A 122 19.16 15.26 -15.39
N MET A 123 19.85 15.65 -14.30
CA MET A 123 21.23 16.14 -14.40
C MET A 123 22.21 15.04 -14.82
N LEU A 124 22.01 13.83 -14.31
CA LEU A 124 22.86 12.69 -14.63
C LEU A 124 22.74 12.31 -16.11
N LEU A 125 21.51 12.33 -16.66
CA LEU A 125 21.26 12.13 -18.08
C LEU A 125 22.06 13.11 -18.95
N ASP A 126 21.99 14.39 -18.59
CA ASP A 126 22.64 15.46 -19.34
C ASP A 126 24.17 15.33 -19.26
N TRP A 127 24.69 14.95 -18.08
CA TRP A 127 26.11 14.70 -17.87
C TRP A 127 26.62 13.51 -18.68
N VAL A 128 25.90 12.39 -18.68
CA VAL A 128 26.24 11.20 -19.50
C VAL A 128 26.23 11.56 -20.98
N SER A 129 25.19 12.29 -21.43
CA SER A 129 25.08 12.74 -22.82
C SER A 129 26.24 13.66 -23.22
N ALA A 130 26.60 14.62 -22.38
CA ALA A 130 27.75 15.50 -22.63
C ALA A 130 29.08 14.76 -22.64
N SER A 131 29.28 13.79 -21.73
CA SER A 131 30.52 12.99 -21.65
C SER A 131 30.74 12.08 -22.86
N SER A 132 29.66 11.72 -23.57
CA SER A 132 29.72 10.87 -24.77
C SER A 132 30.11 11.61 -26.05
N GLY A 133 30.15 12.94 -26.05
CA GLY A 133 30.30 13.77 -27.26
C GLY A 133 31.72 14.03 -27.75
N ASP A 134 32.74 13.88 -26.91
CA ASP A 134 34.09 14.43 -27.19
C ASP A 134 35.18 13.39 -27.51
N GLY A 135 34.83 12.11 -27.68
CA GLY A 135 35.82 11.04 -27.92
C GLY A 135 35.96 10.64 -29.39
N GLU A 136 37.13 10.87 -29.99
CA GLU A 136 37.62 10.31 -31.28
C GLU A 136 37.69 8.76 -31.32
N LEU A 137 37.08 8.06 -30.36
CA LEU A 137 37.21 6.61 -30.15
C LEU A 137 36.03 5.83 -30.74
N GLY A 138 36.08 5.59 -32.05
CA GLY A 138 35.50 4.40 -32.71
C GLY A 138 33.96 4.18 -32.71
N PRO A 139 33.47 3.30 -33.61
CA PRO A 139 32.04 3.03 -33.80
C PRO A 139 31.59 1.94 -32.80
N LEU A 140 30.50 2.02 -32.05
CA LEU A 140 29.34 2.91 -32.01
C LEU A 140 29.01 3.14 -30.52
N PRO A 141 28.90 4.39 -30.03
CA PRO A 141 28.31 4.61 -28.72
C PRO A 141 26.85 4.11 -28.73
N PRO A 142 26.31 3.66 -27.57
CA PRO A 142 24.89 3.36 -27.45
C PRO A 142 24.10 4.51 -28.06
N THR A 143 23.12 4.16 -28.91
CA THR A 143 22.36 5.18 -29.65
C THR A 143 21.80 6.17 -28.64
N THR A 144 22.01 7.47 -28.85
CA THR A 144 21.57 8.55 -27.94
C THR A 144 20.10 8.40 -27.52
N SER A 145 19.27 7.73 -28.33
CA SER A 145 17.91 7.30 -28.02
C SER A 145 17.77 6.37 -26.80
N GLU A 146 18.66 5.40 -26.60
CA GLU A 146 18.58 4.44 -25.49
C GLU A 146 18.84 5.12 -24.14
N ILE A 147 19.85 6.00 -24.10
CA ILE A 147 20.18 6.79 -22.91
C ILE A 147 19.01 7.72 -22.56
N VAL A 148 18.43 8.40 -23.56
CA VAL A 148 17.28 9.30 -23.37
C VAL A 148 16.05 8.54 -22.88
N LEU A 149 15.71 7.39 -23.48
CA LEU A 149 14.57 6.58 -23.03
C LEU A 149 14.77 6.06 -21.59
N GLY A 150 15.97 5.56 -21.27
CA GLY A 150 16.29 5.06 -19.93
C GLY A 150 16.11 6.14 -18.85
N SER A 151 16.58 7.36 -19.13
CA SER A 151 16.47 8.47 -18.18
C SER A 151 15.07 9.03 -18.05
N ILE A 152 14.27 9.09 -19.12
CA ILE A 152 12.84 9.43 -19.03
C ILE A 152 12.12 8.42 -18.12
N GLY A 153 12.43 7.13 -18.28
CA GLY A 153 11.92 6.06 -17.41
C GLY A 153 12.29 6.27 -15.94
N LEU A 154 13.57 6.54 -15.65
CA LEU A 154 14.05 6.83 -14.30
C LEU A 154 13.48 8.14 -13.72
N ALA A 155 13.17 9.13 -14.54
CA ALA A 155 12.63 10.40 -14.07
C ALA A 155 11.13 10.27 -13.73
N LEU A 156 10.37 9.52 -14.54
CA LEU A 156 9.01 9.09 -14.21
C LEU A 156 8.96 8.28 -12.89
N TRP A 157 10.02 7.52 -12.64
CA TRP A 157 10.23 6.70 -11.45
C TRP A 157 10.09 7.45 -10.13
N PHE A 158 10.63 8.67 -10.07
CA PHE A 158 10.57 9.53 -8.90
C PHE A 158 9.36 10.47 -8.94
N TRP A 159 8.95 10.91 -10.13
CA TRP A 159 7.85 11.84 -10.29
C TRP A 159 6.49 11.23 -9.94
N LEU A 160 6.19 10.00 -10.35
CA LEU A 160 4.87 9.39 -10.10
C LEU A 160 4.55 9.25 -8.59
N PRO A 161 5.44 8.70 -7.74
CA PRO A 161 5.21 8.66 -6.30
C PRO A 161 5.08 10.05 -5.68
N MET A 162 5.91 11.00 -6.12
CA MET A 162 5.83 12.40 -5.68
C MET A 162 4.48 13.01 -6.04
N ALA A 163 4.04 12.86 -7.29
CA ALA A 163 2.79 13.37 -7.82
C ALA A 163 1.60 12.80 -7.05
N LEU A 164 1.60 11.51 -6.75
CA LEU A 164 0.55 10.87 -5.98
C LEU A 164 0.49 11.42 -4.55
N LEU A 165 1.64 11.48 -3.86
CA LEU A 165 1.74 12.04 -2.51
C LEU A 165 1.24 13.49 -2.45
N VAL A 166 1.61 14.31 -3.43
CA VAL A 166 1.18 15.71 -3.55
C VAL A 166 -0.31 15.80 -3.83
N ALA A 167 -0.84 15.01 -4.77
CA ALA A 167 -2.24 15.05 -5.14
C ALA A 167 -3.16 14.67 -3.97
N TRP A 168 -2.72 13.71 -3.14
CA TRP A 168 -3.51 13.13 -2.05
C TRP A 168 -3.34 13.83 -0.71
N SER A 169 -2.23 14.54 -0.52
CA SER A 169 -1.97 15.23 0.73
C SER A 169 -2.81 16.50 0.84
N THR A 170 -3.51 16.64 1.97
CA THR A 170 -4.26 17.84 2.33
C THR A 170 -3.36 18.97 2.84
N LEU A 171 -2.06 18.70 3.00
CA LEU A 171 -1.07 19.69 3.45
C LEU A 171 -0.86 20.81 2.42
N TRP A 172 -1.22 20.56 1.16
CA TRP A 172 -0.95 21.43 0.03
C TRP A 172 -2.22 22.14 -0.49
N PRO A 173 -2.26 23.48 -0.51
CA PRO A 173 -3.32 24.22 -1.21
C PRO A 173 -3.30 23.85 -2.70
N VAL A 174 -4.46 23.96 -3.35
CA VAL A 174 -4.65 23.54 -4.75
C VAL A 174 -3.61 24.13 -5.69
N ARG A 175 -3.24 25.42 -5.51
CA ARG A 175 -2.23 26.10 -6.32
C ARG A 175 -0.83 25.46 -6.19
N GLU A 176 -0.42 25.09 -4.97
CA GLU A 176 0.87 24.43 -4.74
C GLU A 176 0.87 23.02 -5.35
N ARG A 177 -0.25 22.29 -5.27
CA ARG A 177 -0.39 20.98 -5.89
C ARG A 177 -0.25 21.04 -7.41
N VAL A 178 -0.95 21.97 -8.06
CA VAL A 178 -0.86 22.13 -9.52
C VAL A 178 0.56 22.48 -9.94
N LEU A 179 1.24 23.38 -9.22
CA LEU A 179 2.62 23.77 -9.54
C LEU A 179 3.60 22.59 -9.37
N LEU A 180 3.49 21.84 -8.28
CA LEU A 180 4.31 20.65 -8.02
C LEU A 180 4.09 19.55 -9.06
N LEU A 181 2.84 19.33 -9.47
CA LEU A 181 2.48 18.34 -10.49
C LEU A 181 2.97 18.77 -11.88
N ALA A 182 2.88 20.06 -12.21
CA ALA A 182 3.29 20.62 -13.49
C ALA A 182 4.81 20.82 -13.63
N LEU A 183 5.56 20.83 -12.52
CA LEU A 183 7.00 21.10 -12.52
C LEU A 183 7.78 20.16 -13.44
N TRP A 184 7.46 18.86 -13.40
CA TRP A 184 8.19 17.84 -14.15
C TRP A 184 7.80 17.79 -15.63
N PRO A 185 6.52 17.79 -16.04
CA PRO A 185 6.16 17.92 -17.45
C PRO A 185 6.76 19.18 -18.08
N LEU A 186 6.81 20.29 -17.33
CA LEU A 186 7.42 21.52 -17.79
C LEU A 186 8.94 21.37 -17.94
N ALA A 187 9.62 20.75 -16.97
CA ALA A 187 11.05 20.48 -17.04
C ALA A 187 11.41 19.56 -18.22
N LEU A 188 10.60 18.51 -18.47
CA LEU A 188 10.76 17.63 -19.62
C LEU A 188 10.54 18.41 -20.92
N LEU A 189 9.48 19.21 -21.02
CA LEU A 189 9.21 20.04 -22.21
C LEU A 189 10.35 21.02 -22.48
N LEU A 190 10.87 21.68 -21.44
CA LEU A 190 12.05 22.55 -21.53
C LEU A 190 13.27 21.77 -22.02
N HIS A 191 13.51 20.56 -21.50
CA HIS A 191 14.63 19.72 -21.92
C HIS A 191 14.55 19.29 -23.39
N LEU A 192 13.34 19.00 -23.87
CA LEU A 192 13.12 18.63 -25.27
C LEU A 192 13.21 19.83 -26.24
N THR A 193 13.07 21.06 -25.75
CA THR A 193 12.96 22.27 -26.60
C THR A 193 14.17 23.19 -26.54
N LEU A 194 14.93 23.17 -25.45
CA LEU A 194 16.08 24.05 -25.23
C LEU A 194 17.41 23.29 -25.30
N PRO A 195 18.50 23.97 -25.69
CA PRO A 195 19.83 23.37 -25.61
C PRO A 195 20.16 22.96 -24.17
N ALA A 196 20.75 21.77 -24.01
CA ALA A 196 21.09 21.11 -22.75
C ALA A 196 21.58 22.06 -21.64
N GLN A 197 22.58 22.90 -21.96
CA GLN A 197 23.18 23.84 -21.00
C GLN A 197 22.19 24.88 -20.44
N LEU A 198 21.21 25.30 -21.25
CA LEU A 198 20.22 26.32 -20.88
C LEU A 198 19.09 25.67 -20.06
N THR A 199 18.69 24.46 -20.45
CA THR A 199 17.77 23.61 -19.68
C THR A 199 18.30 23.34 -18.28
N GLN A 200 19.57 22.92 -18.17
CA GLN A 200 20.19 22.55 -16.90
C GLN A 200 20.13 23.69 -15.88
N ARG A 201 20.43 24.92 -16.31
CA ARG A 201 20.38 26.12 -15.48
C ARG A 201 18.95 26.47 -15.05
N ILE A 202 17.99 26.42 -15.98
CA ILE A 202 16.58 26.73 -15.70
C ILE A 202 15.97 25.70 -14.74
N VAL A 203 16.22 24.41 -14.97
CA VAL A 203 15.70 23.31 -14.15
C VAL A 203 16.32 23.31 -12.76
N LEU A 204 17.63 23.57 -12.63
CA LEU A 204 18.28 23.73 -11.33
C LEU A 204 17.74 24.92 -10.56
N LEU A 205 17.72 26.11 -11.17
CA LEU A 205 17.28 27.33 -10.48
C LEU A 205 15.80 27.27 -10.13
N GLY A 206 14.95 26.81 -11.05
CA GLY A 206 13.52 26.62 -10.83
C GLY A 206 13.23 25.53 -9.79
N GLY A 207 13.94 24.40 -9.87
CA GLY A 207 13.82 23.29 -8.93
C GLY A 207 14.27 23.68 -7.52
N LEU A 208 15.45 24.29 -7.37
CA LEU A 208 15.95 24.78 -6.07
C LEU A 208 15.08 25.89 -5.49
N ALA A 209 14.58 26.81 -6.31
CA ALA A 209 13.64 27.84 -5.86
C ALA A 209 12.31 27.22 -5.38
N ALA A 210 11.76 26.25 -6.12
CA ALA A 210 10.57 25.53 -5.68
C ALA A 210 10.82 24.78 -4.36
N LEU A 211 11.90 23.99 -4.27
CA LEU A 211 12.24 23.20 -3.08
C LEU A 211 12.53 24.09 -1.86
N SER A 212 13.19 25.23 -2.03
CA SER A 212 13.45 26.17 -0.93
C SER A 212 12.19 26.87 -0.44
N VAL A 213 11.27 27.28 -1.32
CA VAL A 213 9.95 27.80 -0.94
C VAL A 213 9.14 26.76 -0.18
N LEU A 214 9.24 25.49 -0.60
CA LEU A 214 8.55 24.36 0.04
C LEU A 214 9.10 24.08 1.44
N ALA A 215 10.42 24.04 1.59
CA ALA A 215 11.09 23.87 2.88
C ALA A 215 10.76 25.03 3.85
N ALA A 216 10.77 26.28 3.34
CA ALA A 216 10.46 27.47 4.13
C ALA A 216 8.97 27.56 4.55
N ARG A 217 8.05 27.00 3.77
CA ARG A 217 6.61 26.95 4.13
C ARG A 217 6.28 25.77 5.03
N GLY A 218 6.92 24.62 4.84
CA GLY A 218 6.74 23.43 5.68
C GLY A 218 7.07 23.70 7.15
N SER A 219 8.10 24.50 7.43
CA SER A 219 8.49 24.86 8.79
C SER A 219 7.52 25.82 9.49
N ARG A 220 6.75 26.62 8.74
CA ARG A 220 5.82 27.64 9.30
C ARG A 220 4.43 27.09 9.62
N ARG A 221 4.05 25.92 9.11
CA ARG A 221 2.69 25.35 9.29
C ARG A 221 2.57 24.39 10.46
N VAL A 222 3.58 24.24 11.31
CA VAL A 222 3.41 23.52 12.59
C VAL A 222 2.45 24.35 13.44
N PRO A 223 1.20 23.91 13.67
CA PRO A 223 0.32 24.61 14.58
C PRO A 223 1.02 24.57 15.92
N ARG A 224 1.33 25.75 16.50
CA ARG A 224 1.69 25.79 17.91
C ARG A 224 0.57 25.05 18.64
N PRO A 225 0.88 24.08 19.51
CA PRO A 225 -0.15 23.47 20.34
C PRO A 225 -0.92 24.63 20.97
N PRO A 226 -2.26 24.66 20.83
CA PRO A 226 -3.05 25.72 21.41
C PRO A 226 -2.63 25.80 22.87
N GLY A 227 -2.03 26.93 23.25
CA GLY A 227 -1.75 27.20 24.66
C GLY A 227 -3.05 27.00 25.40
N ASP A 228 -2.93 26.41 26.58
CA ASP A 228 -3.96 25.91 27.50
C ASP A 228 -4.99 26.96 27.98
N SER A 229 -5.20 28.04 27.23
CA SER A 229 -6.16 29.08 27.54
C SER A 229 -7.57 28.68 27.09
N ASP A 230 -8.23 27.87 27.92
CA ASP A 230 -9.65 28.01 28.31
C ASP A 230 -10.66 28.44 27.23
N ARG A 231 -10.53 27.94 25.99
CA ARG A 231 -11.65 28.02 25.04
C ARG A 231 -12.65 26.93 25.40
N HIS A 232 -13.57 27.30 26.27
CA HIS A 232 -14.91 26.72 26.33
C HIS A 232 -15.42 26.61 24.88
N LEU A 233 -15.41 25.38 24.34
CA LEU A 233 -15.97 25.09 23.03
C LEU A 233 -17.48 25.21 23.16
N ASP A 234 -17.97 26.44 23.05
CA ASP A 234 -19.39 26.78 23.07
C ASP A 234 -20.07 26.25 21.81
N GLY A 235 -20.39 24.95 21.83
CA GLY A 235 -21.56 24.41 21.16
C GLY A 235 -21.38 23.08 20.42
N PRO A 236 -22.38 22.19 20.48
CA PRO A 236 -22.40 20.89 19.80
C PRO A 236 -22.27 20.96 18.26
N ARG A 237 -22.36 22.16 17.67
CA ARG A 237 -22.25 22.38 16.22
C ARG A 237 -20.81 22.29 15.69
N GLU A 238 -19.80 22.53 16.53
CA GLU A 238 -18.40 22.50 16.10
C GLU A 238 -17.83 21.07 16.13
N VAL A 239 -18.25 20.27 17.13
CA VAL A 239 -17.98 18.82 17.20
C VAL A 239 -18.60 18.06 16.02
N ALA A 240 -19.78 18.49 15.55
CA ALA A 240 -20.42 17.93 14.36
C ALA A 240 -19.67 18.26 13.06
N ARG A 241 -18.95 19.39 13.01
CA ARG A 241 -18.22 19.83 11.81
C ARG A 241 -16.88 19.10 11.63
N VAL A 242 -16.23 18.71 12.73
CA VAL A 242 -14.97 17.94 12.69
C VAL A 242 -15.21 16.46 12.37
N ARG A 243 -16.39 15.90 12.67
CA ARG A 243 -16.77 14.50 12.39
C ARG A 243 -17.06 14.16 10.92
N ALA A 244 -17.15 15.12 10.02
CA ALA A 244 -17.74 14.90 8.69
C ALA A 244 -16.76 14.59 7.54
N LEU A 245 -15.44 14.58 7.78
CA LEU A 245 -14.48 14.19 6.75
C LEU A 245 -14.11 12.72 6.93
N ALA A 246 -14.92 11.83 6.34
CA ALA A 246 -14.62 10.42 6.25
C ALA A 246 -13.16 10.23 5.78
N PRO A 247 -12.35 9.42 6.49
CA PRO A 247 -10.94 9.27 6.17
C PRO A 247 -10.79 8.77 4.73
N VAL A 248 -9.87 9.37 3.96
CA VAL A 248 -9.66 9.08 2.53
C VAL A 248 -9.45 7.58 2.26
N SER A 249 -9.01 6.83 3.28
CA SER A 249 -8.84 5.38 3.28
C SER A 249 -10.13 4.57 3.04
N SER A 250 -11.32 5.14 3.22
CA SER A 250 -12.61 4.43 3.01
C SER A 250 -13.20 4.63 1.60
N ARG A 251 -12.52 5.38 0.72
CA ARG A 251 -13.07 5.70 -0.60
C ARG A 251 -13.09 4.47 -1.52
N GLY A 252 -14.21 4.26 -2.20
CA GLY A 252 -14.44 3.09 -3.07
C GLY A 252 -13.53 2.99 -4.31
N TRP A 253 -12.82 4.05 -4.69
CA TRP A 253 -11.84 4.00 -5.79
C TRP A 253 -10.50 3.39 -5.38
N LEU A 254 -10.20 3.31 -4.08
CA LEU A 254 -8.90 2.90 -3.56
C LEU A 254 -8.51 1.46 -3.96
N PRO A 255 -9.43 0.46 -3.90
CA PRO A 255 -9.14 -0.88 -4.40
C PRO A 255 -8.81 -0.91 -5.90
N ALA A 256 -9.46 -0.08 -6.72
CA ALA A 256 -9.20 0.00 -8.15
C ALA A 256 -7.82 0.60 -8.44
N SER A 257 -7.40 1.64 -7.71
CA SER A 257 -6.04 2.19 -7.83
C SER A 257 -4.96 1.20 -7.43
N VAL A 258 -5.18 0.41 -6.37
CA VAL A 258 -4.24 -0.67 -5.99
C VAL A 258 -4.16 -1.73 -7.07
N ALA A 259 -5.29 -2.14 -7.65
CA ALA A 259 -5.31 -3.10 -8.76
C ALA A 259 -4.50 -2.59 -9.97
N LEU A 260 -4.71 -1.32 -10.34
CA LEU A 260 -4.02 -0.69 -11.47
C LEU A 260 -2.51 -0.57 -11.21
N LEU A 261 -2.10 -0.10 -10.04
CA LEU A 261 -0.69 0.02 -9.68
C LEU A 261 -0.01 -1.36 -9.65
N GLN A 262 -0.69 -2.39 -9.15
CA GLN A 262 -0.15 -3.75 -9.12
C GLN A 262 -0.02 -4.32 -10.54
N ALA A 263 -1.01 -4.11 -11.42
CA ALA A 263 -0.94 -4.54 -12.80
C ALA A 263 0.20 -3.85 -13.57
N LEU A 264 0.37 -2.54 -13.38
CA LEU A 264 1.49 -1.79 -13.95
C LEU A 264 2.84 -2.26 -13.41
N ALA A 265 2.94 -2.52 -12.11
CA ALA A 265 4.15 -3.07 -11.50
C ALA A 265 4.51 -4.43 -12.13
N LEU A 266 3.56 -5.35 -12.24
CA LEU A 266 3.77 -6.66 -12.86
C LEU A 266 4.15 -6.56 -14.33
N LEU A 267 3.51 -5.66 -15.09
CA LEU A 267 3.85 -5.43 -16.49
C LEU A 267 5.30 -4.93 -16.64
N LEU A 268 5.72 -3.99 -15.79
CA LEU A 268 7.11 -3.50 -15.77
C LEU A 268 8.11 -4.60 -15.42
N VAL A 269 7.80 -5.43 -14.40
CA VAL A 269 8.63 -6.58 -14.06
C VAL A 269 8.82 -7.49 -15.27
N VAL A 270 7.74 -7.87 -15.95
CA VAL A 270 7.80 -8.79 -17.10
C VAL A 270 8.59 -8.16 -18.24
N MET A 271 8.27 -6.93 -18.66
CA MET A 271 8.98 -6.29 -19.76
C MET A 271 10.49 -6.22 -19.51
N VAL A 272 10.90 -5.79 -18.32
CA VAL A 272 12.32 -5.61 -18.00
C VAL A 272 13.03 -6.94 -17.79
N THR A 273 12.42 -7.87 -17.05
CA THR A 273 13.06 -9.16 -16.76
C THR A 273 13.15 -10.04 -18.00
N SER A 274 12.11 -10.06 -18.85
CA SER A 274 12.15 -10.78 -20.12
C SER A 274 13.16 -10.16 -21.10
N SER A 275 13.37 -8.83 -21.07
CA SER A 275 14.41 -8.19 -21.90
C SER A 275 15.84 -8.47 -21.43
N ALA A 276 16.03 -8.77 -20.15
CA ALA A 276 17.34 -9.04 -19.56
C ALA A 276 17.79 -10.51 -19.72
N ASN A 277 16.87 -11.40 -20.09
CA ASN A 277 17.13 -12.82 -20.29
C ASN A 277 17.20 -13.11 -21.79
N THR A 278 18.39 -13.04 -22.38
CA THR A 278 18.60 -13.34 -23.80
C THR A 278 19.46 -14.60 -23.99
N VAL A 279 18.98 -15.51 -24.83
CA VAL A 279 19.76 -16.64 -25.35
C VAL A 279 20.28 -16.23 -26.72
N SER A 280 21.59 -16.30 -26.91
CA SER A 280 22.24 -16.08 -28.20
C SER A 280 22.74 -17.41 -28.75
N SER A 281 22.31 -17.74 -29.97
CA SER A 281 22.78 -18.91 -30.71
C SER A 281 23.52 -18.43 -31.96
N THR A 282 24.76 -18.89 -32.13
CA THR A 282 25.59 -18.52 -33.28
C THR A 282 25.57 -19.67 -34.28
N GLU A 283 24.79 -19.58 -35.37
CA GLU A 283 24.79 -20.62 -36.41
C GLU A 283 25.79 -20.28 -37.52
N ASN A 284 26.88 -21.05 -37.62
CA ASN A 284 27.86 -20.88 -38.69
C ASN A 284 27.50 -21.78 -39.86
N THR A 285 27.08 -21.17 -40.97
CA THR A 285 26.80 -21.90 -42.21
C THR A 285 28.06 -21.92 -43.06
N SER A 286 28.59 -23.11 -43.32
CA SER A 286 29.78 -23.31 -44.17
C SER A 286 29.42 -24.13 -45.42
N PHE A 287 30.12 -23.91 -46.53
CA PHE A 287 29.93 -24.68 -47.75
C PHE A 287 31.05 -25.72 -47.86
N GLY A 288 30.67 -26.99 -47.91
CA GLY A 288 31.60 -28.09 -48.13
C GLY A 288 32.13 -28.11 -49.57
N PRO A 289 33.22 -28.85 -49.84
CA PRO A 289 33.83 -28.97 -51.17
C PRO A 289 32.85 -29.43 -52.27
N ASP A 290 31.85 -30.21 -51.89
CA ASP A 290 30.84 -30.76 -52.81
C ASP A 290 29.63 -29.83 -53.01
N GLY A 291 29.69 -28.60 -52.50
CA GLY A 291 28.56 -27.65 -52.51
C GLY A 291 27.48 -27.93 -51.47
N GLN A 292 27.66 -28.91 -50.59
CA GLN A 292 26.74 -29.15 -49.47
C GLN A 292 26.84 -28.04 -48.42
N VAL A 293 25.69 -27.55 -47.96
CA VAL A 293 25.59 -26.58 -46.88
C VAL A 293 25.74 -27.31 -45.55
N VAL A 294 26.90 -27.18 -44.91
CA VAL A 294 27.17 -27.70 -43.56
C VAL A 294 26.87 -26.59 -42.56
N ARG A 295 25.69 -26.67 -41.93
CA ARG A 295 25.33 -25.84 -40.79
C ARG A 295 26.01 -26.40 -39.55
N THR A 296 26.96 -25.64 -39.02
CA THR A 296 27.57 -25.94 -37.73
C THR A 296 26.87 -25.05 -36.71
N VAL A 297 26.00 -25.65 -35.90
CA VAL A 297 25.40 -24.95 -34.76
C VAL A 297 26.57 -24.61 -33.82
N GLY A 298 26.83 -23.32 -33.63
CA GLY A 298 27.87 -22.84 -32.74
C GLY A 298 27.43 -22.91 -31.28
N GLU A 299 28.22 -22.29 -30.42
CA GLU A 299 27.97 -22.29 -28.98
C GLU A 299 26.71 -21.46 -28.66
N THR A 300 25.73 -22.09 -28.02
CA THR A 300 24.57 -21.42 -27.43
C THR A 300 24.99 -20.85 -26.09
N THR A 301 25.10 -19.53 -26.01
CA THR A 301 25.46 -18.84 -24.77
C THR A 301 24.23 -18.20 -24.14
N PHE A 302 24.08 -18.39 -22.84
CA PHE A 302 23.06 -17.72 -22.04
C PHE A 302 23.72 -16.65 -21.17
N ASP A 303 23.46 -15.38 -21.49
CA ASP A 303 23.91 -14.22 -20.72
C ASP A 303 22.90 -13.85 -19.63
N GLY A 304 22.35 -14.86 -18.95
CA GLY A 304 21.43 -14.63 -17.85
C GLY A 304 22.15 -14.14 -16.60
N GLN A 305 21.88 -12.90 -16.21
CA GLN A 305 22.27 -12.43 -14.90
C GLN A 305 21.21 -12.86 -13.89
N ALA A 306 21.61 -13.54 -12.81
CA ALA A 306 20.75 -13.72 -11.64
C ALA A 306 20.21 -12.37 -11.10
N GLY A 307 20.86 -11.26 -11.48
CA GLY A 307 20.41 -9.89 -11.25
C GLY A 307 19.20 -9.45 -12.08
N ALA A 308 18.76 -10.16 -13.12
CA ALA A 308 17.61 -9.78 -13.94
C ALA A 308 16.34 -9.57 -13.10
N GLY A 309 16.10 -10.43 -12.12
CA GLY A 309 14.99 -10.28 -11.18
C GLY A 309 15.14 -9.06 -10.25
N LEU A 310 16.37 -8.65 -9.91
CA LEU A 310 16.60 -7.42 -9.15
C LEU A 310 16.33 -6.19 -10.02
N VAL A 311 16.78 -6.22 -11.29
CA VAL A 311 16.54 -5.14 -12.26
C VAL A 311 15.04 -4.99 -12.53
N GLY A 312 14.29 -6.08 -12.69
CA GLY A 312 12.84 -6.07 -12.80
C GLY A 312 12.14 -5.48 -11.56
N MET A 313 12.62 -5.82 -10.36
CA MET A 313 12.05 -5.33 -9.10
C MET A 313 12.30 -3.84 -8.93
N LEU A 314 13.52 -3.39 -9.25
CA LEU A 314 13.83 -1.98 -9.34
C LEU A 314 12.86 -1.36 -10.34
N ALA A 315 12.78 -1.82 -11.59
CA ALA A 315 11.89 -1.22 -12.60
C ALA A 315 10.43 -1.03 -12.12
N ALA A 316 9.89 -1.96 -11.33
CA ALA A 316 8.54 -1.89 -10.77
C ALA A 316 8.37 -0.99 -9.53
N PHE A 317 9.46 -0.53 -8.92
CA PHE A 317 9.48 0.30 -7.71
C PHE A 317 8.56 1.55 -7.74
N PRO A 318 8.38 2.28 -8.87
CA PRO A 318 7.51 3.46 -8.93
C PRO A 318 6.04 3.14 -8.77
N CYS A 319 5.64 1.93 -9.15
CA CYS A 319 4.27 1.46 -8.98
C CYS A 319 4.13 0.77 -7.62
N TRP A 320 5.16 0.01 -7.22
CA TRP A 320 5.19 -0.73 -5.97
C TRP A 320 5.22 0.17 -4.72
N LEU A 321 5.99 1.25 -4.72
CA LEU A 321 6.12 2.11 -3.53
C LEU A 321 4.83 2.88 -3.22
N PRO A 322 4.13 3.51 -4.20
CA PRO A 322 2.80 4.02 -3.96
C PRO A 322 1.84 2.95 -3.50
N LEU A 323 1.84 1.77 -4.13
CA LEU A 323 1.01 0.65 -3.73
C LEU A 323 1.24 0.24 -2.26
N LEU A 324 2.51 0.13 -1.83
CA LEU A 324 2.89 -0.12 -0.45
C LEU A 324 2.24 0.90 0.50
N LEU A 325 2.32 2.19 0.17
CA LEU A 325 1.71 3.26 0.95
C LEU A 325 0.18 3.16 0.96
N LEU A 326 -0.45 2.83 -0.17
CA LEU A 326 -1.91 2.68 -0.26
C LEU A 326 -2.39 1.53 0.62
N VAL A 327 -1.78 0.37 0.43
CA VAL A 327 -2.15 -0.89 1.08
C VAL A 327 -1.89 -0.81 2.59
N THR A 328 -0.80 -0.18 3.02
CA THR A 328 -0.48 -0.05 4.47
C THR A 328 -1.34 0.99 5.18
N SER A 329 -1.78 2.05 4.49
CA SER A 329 -2.53 3.14 5.10
C SER A 329 -4.04 2.91 5.20
N THR A 330 -4.60 1.94 4.47
CA THR A 330 -6.03 1.65 4.51
C THR A 330 -6.39 0.49 5.44
N VAL A 331 -7.60 0.58 5.97
CA VAL A 331 -8.25 -0.45 6.79
C VAL A 331 -9.00 -1.49 5.97
N LEU A 332 -9.13 -1.29 4.64
CA LEU A 332 -9.89 -2.19 3.77
C LEU A 332 -9.31 -3.60 3.69
N TRP A 333 -8.01 -3.76 3.94
CA TRP A 333 -7.30 -5.03 3.92
C TRP A 333 -6.87 -5.49 5.32
N THR A 334 -6.97 -6.79 5.56
CA THR A 334 -6.42 -7.43 6.77
C THR A 334 -4.89 -7.46 6.70
N ARG A 335 -4.21 -7.70 7.83
CA ARG A 335 -2.74 -7.75 7.87
C ARG A 335 -2.15 -8.77 6.89
N ARG A 336 -2.76 -9.95 6.75
CA ARG A 336 -2.32 -11.00 5.82
C ARG A 336 -2.50 -10.56 4.36
N GLU A 337 -3.64 -9.96 4.02
CA GLU A 337 -3.91 -9.48 2.65
C GLU A 337 -2.95 -8.35 2.26
N ARG A 338 -2.60 -7.45 3.20
CA ARG A 338 -1.60 -6.40 2.95
C ARG A 338 -0.24 -6.99 2.61
N LEU A 339 0.23 -7.95 3.41
CA LEU A 339 1.51 -8.63 3.15
C LEU A 339 1.51 -9.32 1.79
N VAL A 340 0.43 -10.02 1.44
CA VAL A 340 0.30 -10.67 0.14
C VAL A 340 0.37 -9.65 -0.99
N LEU A 341 -0.44 -8.58 -0.97
CA LEU A 341 -0.44 -7.54 -2.01
C LEU A 341 0.93 -6.89 -2.18
N ILE A 342 1.62 -6.60 -1.07
CA ILE A 342 2.96 -6.00 -1.08
C ILE A 342 4.00 -6.97 -1.65
N ALA A 343 3.86 -8.27 -1.37
CA ALA A 343 4.81 -9.28 -1.80
C ALA A 343 4.65 -9.71 -3.28
N VAL A 344 3.49 -9.48 -3.91
CA VAL A 344 3.21 -9.98 -5.27
C VAL A 344 4.27 -9.53 -6.29
N ALA A 345 4.57 -8.23 -6.39
CA ALA A 345 5.53 -7.74 -7.40
C ALA A 345 6.98 -8.21 -7.14
N PRO A 346 7.53 -8.12 -5.90
CA PRO A 346 8.85 -8.67 -5.60
C PRO A 346 8.95 -10.17 -5.88
N LEU A 347 7.91 -10.94 -5.52
CA LEU A 347 7.91 -12.39 -5.73
C LEU A 347 7.83 -12.72 -7.22
N ALA A 348 7.00 -12.04 -8.00
CA ALA A 348 6.95 -12.20 -9.45
C ALA A 348 8.30 -11.89 -10.10
N SER A 349 8.96 -10.81 -9.66
CA SER A 349 10.28 -10.44 -10.16
C SER A 349 11.36 -11.45 -9.83
N PHE A 350 11.32 -12.00 -8.61
CA PHE A 350 12.21 -13.07 -8.21
C PHE A 350 12.00 -14.33 -9.05
N LEU A 351 10.74 -14.75 -9.25
CA LEU A 351 10.41 -15.93 -10.05
C LEU A 351 10.86 -15.77 -11.52
N LEU A 352 10.55 -14.63 -12.13
CA LEU A 352 10.93 -14.33 -13.52
C LEU A 352 12.44 -14.22 -13.73
N GLY A 353 13.17 -13.73 -12.72
CA GLY A 353 14.62 -13.61 -12.80
C GLY A 353 15.36 -14.93 -12.55
N THR A 354 14.85 -15.78 -11.66
CA THR A 354 15.58 -16.98 -11.20
C THR A 354 15.19 -18.26 -11.91
N LEU A 355 13.91 -18.42 -12.29
CA LEU A 355 13.45 -19.65 -12.93
C LEU A 355 14.16 -19.93 -14.27
N PRO A 356 14.30 -18.97 -15.21
CA PRO A 356 15.01 -19.23 -16.47
C PRO A 356 16.45 -19.67 -16.26
N THR A 357 17.16 -19.06 -15.29
CA THR A 357 18.52 -19.46 -14.93
C THR A 357 18.56 -20.88 -14.38
N ILE A 358 17.65 -21.24 -13.48
CA ILE A 358 17.55 -22.61 -12.93
C ILE A 358 17.24 -23.60 -14.06
N GLY A 359 16.27 -23.28 -14.93
CA GLY A 359 15.90 -24.08 -16.09
C GLY A 359 17.09 -24.37 -17.00
N TRP A 360 17.83 -23.31 -17.38
CA TRP A 360 19.05 -23.43 -18.19
C TRP A 360 20.09 -24.34 -17.54
N THR A 361 20.37 -24.15 -16.24
CA THR A 361 21.39 -24.96 -15.54
C THR A 361 21.04 -26.44 -15.44
N LEU A 362 19.74 -26.78 -15.41
CA LEU A 362 19.28 -28.16 -15.23
C LEU A 362 19.06 -28.90 -16.56
N LEU A 363 18.54 -28.22 -17.57
CA LEU A 363 18.02 -28.85 -18.78
C LEU A 363 18.47 -28.13 -20.08
N GLY A 364 19.37 -27.14 -20.00
CA GLY A 364 19.82 -26.38 -21.17
C GLY A 364 18.71 -25.51 -21.77
N GLU A 365 18.68 -25.41 -23.10
CA GLU A 365 17.74 -24.56 -23.86
C GLU A 365 16.26 -24.90 -23.57
N ASP A 366 15.89 -26.19 -23.65
CA ASP A 366 14.53 -26.65 -23.33
C ASP A 366 14.11 -26.27 -21.90
N GLY A 367 15.07 -26.27 -20.98
CA GLY A 367 14.88 -25.87 -19.59
C GLY A 367 14.57 -24.39 -19.43
N PHE A 368 15.30 -23.55 -20.17
CA PHE A 368 15.11 -22.11 -20.15
C PHE A 368 13.70 -21.73 -20.62
N ASP A 369 13.24 -22.30 -21.74
CA ASP A 369 11.91 -22.03 -22.29
C ASP A 369 10.80 -22.47 -21.35
N LEU A 370 10.89 -23.71 -20.83
CA LEU A 370 9.90 -24.24 -19.89
C LEU A 370 9.85 -23.43 -18.60
N ALA A 371 11.01 -23.10 -18.02
CA ALA A 371 11.09 -22.36 -16.78
C ALA A 371 10.69 -20.89 -16.94
N GLY A 372 10.98 -20.28 -18.10
CA GLY A 372 10.50 -18.95 -18.48
C GLY A 372 8.98 -18.90 -18.56
N LEU A 373 8.37 -19.86 -19.27
CA LEU A 373 6.91 -19.94 -19.38
C LEU A 373 6.24 -20.20 -18.03
N LEU A 374 6.85 -21.02 -17.16
CA LEU A 374 6.39 -21.19 -15.78
C LEU A 374 6.52 -19.91 -14.95
N GLY A 375 7.62 -19.18 -15.09
CA GLY A 375 7.85 -17.90 -14.39
C GLY A 375 6.85 -16.83 -14.81
N GLU A 376 6.59 -16.69 -16.11
CA GLU A 376 5.56 -15.80 -16.65
C GLU A 376 4.16 -16.23 -16.20
N GLY A 377 3.86 -17.52 -16.29
CA GLY A 377 2.61 -18.12 -15.81
C GLY A 377 2.32 -17.77 -14.35
N LEU A 378 3.26 -18.07 -13.46
CA LEU A 378 3.13 -17.84 -12.02
C LEU A 378 3.14 -16.34 -11.67
N GLY A 379 4.01 -15.55 -12.30
CA GLY A 379 4.15 -14.13 -12.03
C GLY A 379 2.94 -13.32 -12.48
N LEU A 380 2.52 -13.47 -13.75
CA LEU A 380 1.39 -12.74 -14.32
C LEU A 380 0.06 -13.31 -13.86
N PHE A 381 -0.25 -14.57 -14.18
CA PHE A 381 -1.58 -15.11 -13.88
C PHE A 381 -1.79 -15.30 -12.38
N GLY A 382 -0.78 -15.80 -11.67
CA GLY A 382 -0.82 -15.90 -10.21
C GLY A 382 -0.98 -14.53 -9.55
N GLY A 383 -0.12 -13.57 -9.92
CA GLY A 383 -0.16 -12.21 -9.37
C GLY A 383 -1.45 -11.45 -9.66
N VAL A 384 -1.96 -11.51 -10.90
CA VAL A 384 -3.23 -10.88 -11.30
C VAL A 384 -4.41 -11.53 -10.60
N THR A 385 -4.46 -12.86 -10.52
CA THR A 385 -5.58 -13.59 -9.87
C THR A 385 -5.66 -13.27 -8.39
N VAL A 386 -4.53 -13.33 -7.67
CA VAL A 386 -4.46 -12.97 -6.25
C VAL A 386 -4.92 -11.53 -6.03
N THR A 387 -4.44 -10.61 -6.86
CA THR A 387 -4.81 -9.19 -6.76
C THR A 387 -6.30 -8.98 -7.02
N ALA A 388 -6.87 -9.60 -8.05
CA ALA A 388 -8.30 -9.50 -8.39
C ALA A 388 -9.18 -10.01 -7.24
N VAL A 389 -8.83 -11.15 -6.63
CA VAL A 389 -9.56 -11.70 -5.48
C VAL A 389 -9.52 -10.75 -4.28
N LEU A 390 -8.34 -10.21 -3.96
CA LEU A 390 -8.18 -9.31 -2.80
C LEU A 390 -8.85 -7.94 -3.02
N VAL A 391 -8.82 -7.42 -4.25
CA VAL A 391 -9.50 -6.18 -4.63
C VAL A 391 -11.02 -6.36 -4.56
N ARG A 392 -11.55 -7.49 -5.05
CA ARG A 392 -12.99 -7.81 -4.95
C ARG A 392 -13.45 -7.85 -3.49
N ARG A 393 -12.67 -8.49 -2.60
CA ARG A 393 -12.96 -8.51 -1.15
C ARG A 393 -12.98 -7.11 -0.55
N ALA A 394 -12.02 -6.26 -0.91
CA ALA A 394 -11.97 -4.88 -0.44
C ALA A 394 -13.13 -4.03 -0.95
N LEU A 395 -13.59 -4.22 -2.19
CA LEU A 395 -14.76 -3.53 -2.74
C LEU A 395 -16.04 -3.89 -1.97
N VAL A 396 -16.22 -5.17 -1.62
CA VAL A 396 -17.36 -5.61 -0.79
C VAL A 396 -17.34 -4.96 0.59
N ARG A 397 -16.15 -4.90 1.24
CA ARG A 397 -16.00 -4.22 2.54
C ARG A 397 -16.25 -2.72 2.44
N ALA A 398 -15.76 -2.07 1.38
CA ALA A 398 -16.00 -0.65 1.14
C ALA A 398 -17.49 -0.34 0.95
N ALA A 399 -18.21 -1.18 0.18
CA ALA A 399 -19.65 -1.04 0.00
C ALA A 399 -20.43 -1.25 1.31
N ALA A 400 -20.03 -2.22 2.13
CA ALA A 400 -20.64 -2.46 3.44
C ALA A 400 -20.47 -1.25 4.38
N LEU A 401 -19.29 -0.63 4.39
CA LEU A 401 -19.03 0.58 5.16
C LEU A 401 -19.91 1.75 4.69
N GLN A 402 -20.01 1.98 3.37
CA GLN A 402 -20.87 3.02 2.81
C GLN A 402 -22.36 2.78 3.15
N ALA A 403 -22.82 1.53 3.12
CA ALA A 403 -24.18 1.18 3.49
C ALA A 403 -24.45 1.36 5.01
N SER A 404 -23.43 1.18 5.86
CA SER A 404 -23.53 1.47 7.29
C SER A 404 -23.61 2.97 7.56
N GLU A 405 -22.81 3.79 6.84
CA GLU A 405 -22.86 5.26 6.94
C GLU A 405 -24.21 5.81 6.46
N ALA A 406 -24.75 5.27 5.37
CA ALA A 406 -26.06 5.66 4.85
C ALA A 406 -27.21 5.36 5.84
N ARG A 407 -27.09 4.28 6.63
CA ARG A 407 -28.08 3.90 7.66
C ARG A 407 -27.89 4.65 8.98
N GLY A 408 -26.64 4.97 9.33
CA GLY A 408 -26.28 5.72 10.54
C GLY A 408 -26.45 7.22 10.41
N ALA A 409 -26.60 7.75 9.19
CA ALA A 409 -27.05 9.12 8.98
C ALA A 409 -28.38 9.28 9.72
N PRO A 410 -28.49 10.14 10.75
CA PRO A 410 -29.73 10.33 11.46
C PRO A 410 -30.74 10.74 10.41
N THR A 411 -31.67 9.82 10.09
CA THR A 411 -32.89 10.18 9.39
C THR A 411 -33.41 11.34 10.20
N ARG A 412 -33.33 12.55 9.65
CA ARG A 412 -34.02 13.71 10.22
C ARG A 412 -35.44 13.21 10.35
N GLY A 413 -35.81 12.79 11.56
CA GLY A 413 -37.16 12.37 11.84
C GLY A 413 -38.04 13.46 11.27
N PRO A 414 -39.15 13.10 10.59
CA PRO A 414 -40.02 14.06 9.94
C PRO A 414 -40.15 15.20 10.92
N ARG A 415 -39.61 16.35 10.53
CA ARG A 415 -39.42 17.50 11.41
C ARG A 415 -40.82 17.75 11.91
N THR A 416 -41.13 17.27 13.12
CA THR A 416 -42.42 17.50 13.71
C THR A 416 -42.33 18.99 13.91
N THR A 417 -42.94 19.71 12.98
CA THR A 417 -43.50 21.02 13.21
C THR A 417 -44.43 20.79 14.39
N SER A 418 -43.82 20.74 15.59
CA SER A 418 -44.44 21.14 16.81
C SER A 418 -44.82 22.56 16.49
N ALA A 419 -46.04 22.68 15.99
CA ALA A 419 -46.72 23.94 15.86
C ALA A 419 -46.51 24.65 17.18
N ASP A 420 -46.01 25.87 17.09
CA ASP A 420 -46.08 26.88 18.11
C ASP A 420 -47.49 26.83 18.72
N HIS A 421 -47.64 26.12 19.83
CA HIS A 421 -48.89 26.02 20.57
C HIS A 421 -48.79 26.63 21.96
N HIS A 422 -47.80 27.49 22.20
CA HIS A 422 -47.71 28.30 23.41
C HIS A 422 -47.09 29.66 23.08
N ASP A 423 -47.94 30.65 22.76
CA ASP A 423 -47.93 31.94 23.48
C ASP A 423 -49.16 32.83 23.15
N LEU A 424 -50.36 32.41 23.57
CA LEU A 424 -51.58 33.25 23.50
C LEU A 424 -52.38 33.26 24.82
N THR A 425 -51.72 33.20 25.96
CA THR A 425 -52.38 33.42 27.25
C THR A 425 -51.49 34.26 28.15
N HIS A 426 -51.59 35.58 28.05
CA HIS A 426 -51.62 36.53 29.16
C HIS A 426 -51.67 37.97 28.61
N GLN A 427 -52.88 38.45 28.32
CA GLN A 427 -53.16 39.88 28.18
C GLN A 427 -54.14 40.24 29.31
N GLU A 428 -53.62 40.79 30.40
CA GLU A 428 -54.40 41.35 31.50
C GLU A 428 -55.09 42.66 31.08
N PRO A 429 -56.38 42.87 31.42
CA PRO A 429 -57.04 44.15 31.26
C PRO A 429 -56.75 45.07 32.46
N ARG A 430 -56.41 46.34 32.17
CA ARG A 430 -56.49 47.48 33.10
C ARG A 430 -57.43 48.53 32.54
#